data_AF-A0A2X3CUY7-F1
#
_entry.id   AF-A0A2X3CUY7-F1
#
_cell.length_a   1.000
_cell.length_b   1.000
_cell.length_c   1.000
_cell.angle_alpha   90.00
_cell.angle_beta   90.00
_cell.angle_gamma   90.00
#
_symmetry.space_group_name_H-M   'P 1'
#
loop_
_entity.id
_entity.type
_entity.pdbx_description
1 polymer ?
#
loop_
_entity_poly.entity_id
_entity_poly.type
_entity_poly.pdbx_seq_one_letter_code
_entity_poly.pdbx_strand_id
1 'polypeptide(L)'
;MTRPAQHLLMALAFDVYWTLVVMLRERGLLIWLTLAIFAWLRLPAASRPPALLLAAAGCGLDACWALAGLIDFRGDSLLPLWMVALWLMFAVVWTRLTRTATLPGWVLATAATVGGPVAYLIGARLGAMTLLMPMALGVAAMACGWLVLMQLFIWGWGGKNEIRPVTAVADHPRPGGPRRRLADVAPRRRGDPHLGGRSPSITRSCVRPMAGMTARSRIGR
;
A
#
# COMPACT_ATOMS: atom_id res chain seq x y z
N MET A 1 1.44 -19.31 4.89
CA MET A 1 0.71 -18.71 6.04
C MET A 1 -0.62 -18.20 5.56
N THR A 2 -1.70 -18.38 6.33
CA THR A 2 -3.02 -17.86 5.99
C THR A 2 -3.01 -16.33 6.15
N ARG A 3 -3.77 -15.61 5.30
CA ARG A 3 -3.89 -14.14 5.37
C ARG A 3 -4.18 -13.59 6.78
N PRO A 4 -5.11 -14.15 7.58
CA PRO A 4 -5.35 -13.67 8.95
C PRO A 4 -4.14 -13.83 9.88
N ALA A 5 -3.40 -14.93 9.79
CA ALA A 5 -2.21 -15.16 10.62
C ALA A 5 -1.11 -14.12 10.35
N GLN A 6 -0.99 -13.64 9.11
CA GLN A 6 -0.04 -12.59 8.75
C GLN A 6 -0.40 -11.23 9.38
N HIS A 7 -1.68 -10.88 9.41
CA HIS A 7 -2.13 -9.63 10.05
C HIS A 7 -1.93 -9.68 11.57
N LEU A 8 -2.21 -10.82 12.20
CA LEU A 8 -1.99 -11.03 13.62
C LEU A 8 -0.50 -10.94 13.98
N LEU A 9 0.37 -11.59 13.21
CA LEU A 9 1.81 -11.51 13.42
C LEU A 9 2.33 -10.07 13.30
N MET A 10 1.80 -9.32 12.33
CA MET A 10 2.19 -7.93 12.13
C MET A 10 1.74 -7.02 13.29
N ALA A 11 0.51 -7.22 13.79
CA ALA A 11 0.02 -6.52 14.97
C ALA A 11 0.86 -6.85 16.20
N LEU A 12 1.12 -8.14 16.46
CA LEU A 12 1.95 -8.58 17.57
C LEU A 12 3.38 -8.03 17.50
N ALA A 13 4.00 -8.05 16.30
CA ALA A 13 5.34 -7.50 16.11
C ALA A 13 5.36 -5.98 16.35
N PHE A 14 4.30 -5.27 15.95
CA PHE A 14 4.14 -3.86 16.25
C PHE A 14 3.98 -3.61 17.75
N ASP A 15 3.17 -4.40 18.46
CA ASP A 15 2.95 -4.25 19.91
C ASP A 15 4.24 -4.50 20.71
N VAL A 16 5.04 -5.49 20.31
CA VAL A 16 6.37 -5.74 20.89
C VAL A 16 7.30 -4.56 20.63
N TYR A 17 7.38 -4.08 19.38
CA TYR A 17 8.19 -2.91 19.04
C TYR A 17 7.75 -1.68 19.83
N TRP A 18 6.44 -1.41 19.88
CA TRP A 18 5.84 -0.30 20.61
C TRP A 18 6.21 -0.34 22.09
N THR A 19 6.04 -1.50 22.73
CA THR A 19 6.35 -1.69 24.15
C THR A 19 7.83 -1.41 24.44
N LEU A 20 8.72 -1.93 23.60
CA LEU A 20 10.17 -1.72 23.73
C LEU A 20 10.54 -0.24 23.55
N VAL A 21 9.97 0.44 22.55
CA VAL A 21 10.19 1.88 22.31
C VAL A 21 9.74 2.70 23.51
N VAL A 22 8.56 2.43 24.06
CA VAL A 22 7.99 3.18 25.19
C VAL A 22 8.78 2.95 26.49
N MET A 23 9.27 1.73 26.71
CA MET A 23 10.08 1.40 27.88
C MET A 23 11.51 1.94 27.81
N LEU A 24 12.18 1.78 26.66
CA LEU A 24 13.60 2.10 26.51
C LEU A 24 13.86 3.51 25.96
N ARG A 25 12.88 4.13 25.30
CA ARG A 25 12.90 5.50 24.75
C ARG A 25 14.24 5.83 24.08
N GLU A 26 15.02 6.73 24.69
CA GLU A 26 16.30 7.20 24.17
C GLU A 26 17.41 6.13 24.18
N ARG A 27 17.36 5.15 25.09
CA ARG A 27 18.41 4.12 25.23
C ARG A 27 18.52 3.23 24.00
N GLY A 28 17.42 3.05 23.27
CA GLY A 28 17.35 2.23 22.07
C GLY A 28 17.11 3.04 20.79
N LEU A 29 17.24 4.38 20.83
CA LEU A 29 16.76 5.26 19.76
C LEU A 29 17.24 4.83 18.36
N LEU A 30 18.54 4.56 18.22
CA LEU A 30 19.13 4.13 16.95
C LEU A 30 18.55 2.81 16.44
N ILE A 31 18.27 1.87 17.35
CA ILE A 31 17.66 0.58 17.01
C ILE A 31 16.23 0.82 16.50
N TRP A 32 15.44 1.63 17.21
CA TRP A 32 14.05 1.93 16.83
C TRP A 32 13.97 2.62 15.47
N LEU A 33 14.78 3.67 15.26
CA LEU A 33 14.84 4.38 13.99
C LEU A 33 15.29 3.46 12.86
N THR A 34 16.32 2.65 13.07
CA THR A 34 16.82 1.72 12.04
C THR A 34 15.74 0.71 11.65
N LEU A 35 15.02 0.15 12.62
CA LEU A 35 13.91 -0.78 12.36
C LEU A 35 12.76 -0.10 11.63
N ALA A 36 12.36 1.11 12.04
CA ALA A 36 11.27 1.85 11.40
C ALA A 36 11.62 2.24 9.95
N ILE A 37 12.83 2.75 9.72
CA ILE A 37 13.34 3.09 8.39
C ILE A 37 13.45 1.82 7.53
N PHE A 38 13.99 0.74 8.08
CA PHE A 38 14.10 -0.54 7.37
C PHE A 38 12.71 -1.08 6.97
N ALA A 39 11.74 -1.04 7.88
CA ALA A 39 10.37 -1.44 7.60
C ALA A 39 9.72 -0.55 6.52
N TRP A 40 9.98 0.76 6.54
CA TRP A 40 9.52 1.70 5.52
C TRP A 40 10.16 1.44 4.15
N LEU A 41 11.47 1.17 4.08
CA LEU A 41 12.16 0.81 2.84
C LEU A 41 11.63 -0.48 2.22
N ARG A 42 11.19 -1.43 3.06
CA ARG A 42 10.54 -2.70 2.65
C ARG A 42 9.12 -2.51 2.11
N LEU A 43 8.51 -1.33 2.22
CA LEU A 43 7.25 -1.05 1.54
C LEU A 43 7.47 -0.89 0.01
N PRO A 44 6.49 -1.32 -0.81
CA PRO A 44 6.48 -0.98 -2.23
C PRO A 44 6.57 0.53 -2.42
N ALA A 45 7.28 1.01 -3.44
CA ALA A 45 7.54 2.44 -3.66
C ALA A 45 6.25 3.29 -3.67
N ALA A 46 5.17 2.77 -4.24
CA ALA A 46 3.85 3.43 -4.25
C ALA A 46 3.18 3.58 -2.86
N SER A 47 3.74 2.96 -1.82
CA SER A 47 3.26 3.00 -0.43
C SER A 47 4.12 3.82 0.50
N ARG A 48 5.32 4.20 0.06
CA ARG A 48 6.24 4.98 0.88
C ARG A 48 5.73 6.41 1.12
N PRO A 49 5.21 7.14 0.11
CA PRO A 49 4.67 8.49 0.33
C PRO A 49 3.49 8.55 1.31
N PRO A 50 2.42 7.73 1.19
CA PRO A 50 1.31 7.81 2.13
C PRO A 50 1.72 7.39 3.55
N ALA A 51 2.61 6.41 3.70
CA ALA A 51 3.16 6.05 5.01
C ALA A 51 3.96 7.20 5.63
N LEU A 52 4.80 7.88 4.84
CA LEU A 52 5.58 9.01 5.34
C LEU A 52 4.69 10.21 5.68
N LEU A 53 3.67 10.49 4.87
CA LEU A 53 2.70 11.55 5.13
C LEU A 53 1.91 11.28 6.42
N LEU A 54 1.48 10.03 6.63
CA LEU A 54 0.78 9.63 7.86
C LEU A 54 1.68 9.79 9.09
N ALA A 55 2.95 9.36 8.99
CA ALA A 55 3.92 9.53 10.07
C ALA A 55 4.16 11.02 10.37
N ALA A 56 4.36 11.84 9.35
CA ALA A 56 4.57 13.28 9.51
C ALA A 56 3.34 13.97 10.12
N ALA A 57 2.14 13.60 9.68
CA ALA A 57 0.89 14.14 10.22
C ALA A 57 0.66 13.69 11.68
N GLY A 58 1.00 12.46 12.03
CA GLY A 58 0.98 11.96 13.41
C GLY A 58 1.97 12.70 14.31
N CYS A 59 3.22 12.89 13.87
CA CYS A 59 4.18 13.72 14.58
C CYS A 59 3.69 15.18 14.73
N GLY A 60 3.09 15.75 13.68
CA GLY A 60 2.51 17.09 13.75
C GLY A 60 1.39 17.18 14.77
N LEU A 61 0.52 16.17 14.84
CA LEU A 61 -0.54 16.08 15.83
C LEU A 61 0.01 16.03 17.26
N ASP A 62 1.03 15.21 17.51
CA ASP A 62 1.71 15.15 18.81
C ASP A 62 2.39 16.46 19.19
N ALA A 63 3.03 17.13 18.23
CA ALA A 63 3.62 18.44 18.46
C ALA A 63 2.54 19.48 18.81
N CYS A 64 1.39 19.46 18.13
CA CYS A 64 0.25 20.31 18.47
C CYS A 64 -0.27 20.02 19.88
N TRP A 65 -0.35 18.76 20.30
CA TRP A 65 -0.74 18.38 21.65
C TRP A 65 0.28 18.80 22.70
N ALA A 66 1.57 18.70 22.41
CA ALA A 66 2.62 19.18 23.29
C ALA A 66 2.56 20.70 23.46
N LEU A 67 2.43 21.44 22.36
CA LEU A 67 2.31 22.90 22.36
C LEU A 67 1.02 23.40 23.02
N ALA A 68 -0.08 22.67 22.86
CA ALA A 68 -1.35 22.98 23.52
C ALA A 68 -1.35 22.63 25.03
N GLY A 69 -0.26 22.04 25.55
CA GLY A 69 -0.19 21.59 26.93
C GLY A 69 -1.16 20.45 27.23
N LEU A 70 -1.43 19.58 26.24
CA LEU A 70 -2.23 18.37 26.42
C LEU A 70 -1.36 17.22 26.96
N ILE A 71 -0.19 17.05 26.35
CA ILE A 71 0.81 16.05 26.70
C ILE A 71 2.15 16.72 26.96
N ASP A 72 2.94 16.13 27.83
CA ASP A 72 4.33 16.54 28.05
C ASP A 72 5.23 15.31 27.94
N PHE A 73 6.19 15.36 27.02
CA PHE A 73 7.20 14.33 26.85
C PHE A 73 8.33 14.63 27.81
N ARG A 74 8.62 13.70 28.73
CA ARG A 74 9.65 13.92 29.77
C ARG A 74 11.05 14.13 29.14
N GLY A 75 11.42 15.38 28.90
CA GLY A 75 12.69 15.84 28.31
C GLY A 75 12.59 17.26 27.72
N ASP A 76 13.73 17.85 27.33
CA ASP A 76 13.80 19.23 26.82
C ASP A 76 13.33 19.40 25.36
N SER A 77 12.69 18.38 24.77
CA SER A 77 12.31 18.36 23.36
C SER A 77 10.80 18.25 23.19
N LEU A 78 10.24 19.13 22.35
CA LEU A 78 8.81 19.16 22.01
C LEU A 78 8.31 17.84 21.42
N LEU A 79 9.15 17.15 20.64
CA LEU A 79 8.80 15.87 20.05
C LEU A 79 10.05 14.97 19.97
N PRO A 80 10.19 14.01 20.89
CA PRO A 80 11.38 13.19 20.96
C PRO A 80 11.47 12.24 19.76
N LEU A 81 12.70 11.91 19.34
CA LEU A 81 12.93 11.11 18.13
C LEU A 81 12.39 9.68 18.23
N TRP A 82 12.27 9.12 19.45
CA TRP A 82 11.64 7.81 19.63
C TRP A 82 10.15 7.84 19.26
N MET A 83 9.47 8.98 19.45
CA MET A 83 8.07 9.14 19.05
C MET A 83 7.96 9.21 17.53
N VAL A 84 8.89 9.89 16.86
CA VAL A 84 8.99 9.88 15.39
C VAL A 84 9.16 8.46 14.85
N ALA A 85 10.04 7.67 15.46
CA ALA A 85 10.27 6.28 15.08
C ALA A 85 9.01 5.41 15.27
N LEU A 86 8.26 5.66 16.35
CA LEU A 86 7.00 4.97 16.66
C LEU A 86 5.93 5.29 15.62
N TRP A 87 5.74 6.58 15.29
CA TRP A 87 4.83 7.02 14.24
C TRP A 87 5.19 6.45 12.87
N LEU A 88 6.47 6.44 12.51
CA LEU A 88 6.90 5.86 11.25
C LEU A 88 6.59 4.36 11.18
N MET A 89 6.91 3.60 12.23
CA MET A 89 6.60 2.16 12.28
C MET A 89 5.09 1.92 12.23
N PHE A 90 4.31 2.67 13.01
CA PHE A 90 2.86 2.60 12.98
C PHE A 90 2.33 2.87 11.57
N ALA A 91 2.78 3.94 10.91
CA ALA A 91 2.33 4.28 9.57
C ALA A 91 2.67 3.20 8.53
N VAL A 92 3.81 2.52 8.67
CA VAL A 92 4.18 1.38 7.82
C VAL A 92 3.24 0.21 8.01
N VAL A 93 3.02 -0.20 9.26
CA VAL A 93 2.12 -1.30 9.63
C VAL A 93 0.69 -0.99 9.20
N TRP A 94 0.24 0.23 9.45
CA TRP A 94 -1.10 0.72 9.09
C TRP A 94 -1.33 0.78 7.58
N THR A 95 -0.36 1.29 6.82
CA THR A 95 -0.42 1.32 5.35
C THR A 95 -0.46 -0.09 4.77
N ARG A 96 0.27 -1.03 5.38
CA ARG A 96 0.22 -2.44 4.98
C ARG A 96 -1.13 -3.05 5.33
N LEU A 97 -1.66 -2.79 6.53
CA LEU A 97 -2.96 -3.29 6.97
C LEU A 97 -4.09 -2.79 6.08
N THR A 98 -4.18 -1.48 5.84
CA THR A 98 -5.21 -0.87 4.97
C THR A 98 -5.19 -1.36 3.53
N ARG A 99 -4.04 -1.82 3.02
CA ARG A 99 -3.94 -2.38 1.67
C ARG A 99 -4.22 -3.87 1.55
N THR A 100 -4.08 -4.61 2.65
CA THR A 100 -4.13 -6.07 2.63
C THR A 100 -5.30 -6.64 3.40
N ALA A 101 -5.86 -5.89 4.35
CA ALA A 101 -7.07 -6.24 5.06
C ALA A 101 -8.27 -6.14 4.13
N THR A 102 -9.20 -7.08 4.27
CA THR A 102 -10.50 -7.09 3.59
C THR A 102 -11.56 -6.29 4.35
N LEU A 103 -11.17 -5.62 5.44
CA LEU A 103 -12.07 -4.84 6.29
C LEU A 103 -12.38 -3.49 5.64
N PRO A 104 -13.61 -2.97 5.81
CA PRO A 104 -13.95 -1.65 5.31
C PRO A 104 -13.13 -0.59 6.04
N GLY A 105 -12.75 0.48 5.33
CA GLY A 105 -11.89 1.53 5.87
C GLY A 105 -12.40 2.13 7.18
N TRP A 106 -13.70 2.33 7.35
CA TRP A 106 -14.26 2.87 8.60
C TRP A 106 -14.00 1.97 9.83
N VAL A 107 -13.93 0.64 9.66
CA VAL A 107 -13.57 -0.29 10.75
C VAL A 107 -12.11 -0.09 11.14
N LEU A 108 -11.23 0.11 10.15
CA LEU A 108 -9.84 0.41 10.42
C LEU A 108 -9.70 1.79 11.11
N ALA A 109 -10.40 2.83 10.63
CA ALA A 109 -10.37 4.14 11.28
C ALA A 109 -10.79 4.05 12.75
N THR A 110 -11.94 3.42 13.03
CA THR A 110 -12.43 3.25 14.41
C THR A 110 -11.45 2.45 15.28
N ALA A 111 -10.83 1.40 14.74
CA ALA A 111 -9.80 0.63 15.45
C ALA A 111 -8.60 1.50 15.85
N ALA A 112 -8.10 2.37 14.96
CA ALA A 112 -7.00 3.29 15.31
C ALA A 112 -7.46 4.44 16.21
N THR A 113 -8.69 4.93 16.07
CA THR A 113 -9.28 5.94 16.96
C THR A 113 -9.38 5.47 18.40
N VAL A 114 -9.57 4.16 18.63
CA VAL A 114 -9.56 3.58 19.97
C VAL A 114 -8.14 3.17 20.39
N GLY A 115 -7.42 2.48 19.50
CA GLY A 115 -6.08 1.97 19.77
C GLY A 115 -5.05 3.07 20.06
N GLY A 116 -5.14 4.19 19.36
CA GLY A 116 -4.28 5.36 19.56
C GLY A 116 -4.36 5.89 20.99
N PRO A 117 -5.49 6.45 21.45
CA PRO A 117 -5.65 6.93 22.82
C PRO A 117 -5.29 5.89 23.89
N VAL A 118 -5.65 4.60 23.68
CA VAL A 118 -5.26 3.53 24.61
C VAL A 118 -3.74 3.38 24.70
N ALA A 119 -3.03 3.40 23.57
CA ALA A 119 -1.57 3.38 23.56
C ALA A 119 -0.99 4.59 24.28
N TYR A 120 -1.57 5.78 24.11
CA TYR A 120 -1.12 6.99 24.82
C TYR A 120 -1.34 6.86 26.33
N LEU A 121 -2.49 6.35 26.75
CA LEU A 121 -2.77 6.08 28.16
C LEU A 121 -1.77 5.11 28.77
N ILE A 122 -1.49 3.99 28.11
CA ILE A 122 -0.52 3.01 28.59
C ILE A 122 0.89 3.63 28.61
N GLY A 123 1.28 4.37 27.58
CA GLY A 123 2.55 5.09 27.54
C GLY A 123 2.70 6.09 28.70
N ALA A 124 1.64 6.80 29.06
CA ALA A 124 1.62 7.68 30.21
C ALA A 124 1.79 6.91 31.53
N ARG A 125 1.15 5.75 31.68
CA ARG A 125 1.32 4.86 32.85
C ARG A 125 2.72 4.27 32.96
N LEU A 126 3.38 4.03 31.83
CA LEU A 126 4.77 3.59 31.74
C LEU A 126 5.78 4.74 31.92
N GLY A 127 5.29 5.97 32.16
CA GLY A 127 6.11 7.14 32.42
C GLY A 127 6.83 7.68 31.19
N ALA A 128 6.34 7.39 29.97
CA ALA A 128 6.89 7.95 28.74
C ALA A 128 6.44 9.40 28.50
N MET A 129 5.26 9.78 29.00
CA MET A 129 4.73 11.15 28.95
C MET A 129 3.73 11.38 30.08
N THR A 130 3.34 12.63 30.30
CA THR A 130 2.30 13.00 31.26
C THR A 130 1.16 13.73 30.56
N LEU A 131 -0.08 13.39 30.91
CA LEU A 131 -1.24 14.18 30.51
C LEU A 131 -1.36 15.36 31.47
N LEU A 132 -1.28 16.58 30.93
CA LEU A 132 -1.39 17.82 31.71
C LEU A 132 -2.86 18.23 31.92
N MET A 133 -3.76 17.73 31.06
CA MET A 133 -5.20 17.96 31.15
C MET A 133 -5.92 16.85 31.93
N PRO A 134 -7.15 17.11 32.44
CA PRO A 134 -7.99 16.07 33.01
C PRO A 134 -8.16 14.88 32.06
N MET A 135 -8.06 13.66 32.59
CA MET A 135 -8.02 12.43 31.83
C MET A 135 -9.09 12.34 30.73
N ALA A 136 -10.34 12.69 31.06
CA ALA A 136 -11.45 12.62 30.11
C ALA A 136 -11.26 13.57 28.91
N LEU A 137 -10.81 14.80 29.16
CA LEU A 137 -10.54 15.78 28.10
C LEU A 137 -9.32 15.39 27.27
N GLY A 138 -8.26 14.89 27.93
CA GLY A 138 -7.08 14.36 27.26
C GLY A 138 -7.41 13.22 26.29
N VAL A 139 -8.13 12.21 26.77
CA VAL A 139 -8.55 11.06 25.98
C VAL A 139 -9.51 11.47 24.86
N ALA A 140 -10.46 12.37 25.14
CA ALA A 140 -11.38 12.86 24.11
C ALA A 140 -10.65 13.62 22.99
N ALA A 141 -9.72 14.51 23.35
CA ALA A 141 -8.90 15.24 22.38
C ALA A 141 -8.02 14.28 21.56
N MET A 142 -7.44 13.27 22.20
CA MET A 142 -6.69 12.20 21.51
C MET A 142 -7.57 11.43 20.55
N ALA A 143 -8.75 10.97 20.99
CA ALA A 143 -9.69 10.25 20.16
C ALA A 143 -10.13 11.09 18.95
N CYS A 144 -10.43 12.37 19.14
CA CYS A 144 -10.77 13.28 18.06
C CYS A 144 -9.61 13.46 17.06
N GLY A 145 -8.38 13.70 17.54
CA GLY A 145 -7.23 13.87 16.66
C GLY A 145 -6.90 12.60 15.87
N TRP A 146 -6.93 11.44 16.53
CA TRP A 146 -6.77 10.14 15.87
C TRP A 146 -7.88 9.87 14.85
N LEU A 147 -9.14 10.16 15.18
CA LEU A 147 -10.26 10.01 14.25
C LEU A 147 -10.08 10.87 13.01
N VAL A 148 -9.77 12.15 13.16
CA VAL A 148 -9.55 13.06 12.04
C VAL A 148 -8.38 12.58 11.19
N LEU A 149 -7.25 12.25 11.82
CA LEU A 149 -6.05 11.77 11.12
C LEU A 149 -6.33 10.50 10.31
N MET A 150 -6.99 9.51 10.93
CA MET A 150 -7.31 8.24 10.27
C MET A 150 -8.36 8.42 9.17
N GLN A 151 -9.35 9.27 9.39
CA GLN A 151 -10.38 9.52 8.39
C GLN A 151 -9.81 10.21 7.15
N LEU A 152 -8.89 11.17 7.33
CA LEU A 152 -8.17 11.81 6.24
C LEU A 152 -7.28 10.82 5.48
N PHE A 153 -6.58 9.93 6.19
CA PHE A 153 -5.76 8.90 5.56
C PHE A 153 -6.60 7.95 4.70
N ILE A 154 -7.74 7.50 5.22
CA ILE A 154 -8.63 6.57 4.52
C ILE A 154 -9.36 7.27 3.37
N TRP A 155 -9.73 8.53 3.50
CA TRP A 155 -10.36 9.26 2.40
C TRP A 155 -9.36 9.57 1.27
N GLY A 156 -8.17 10.06 1.62
CA GLY A 156 -7.13 10.41 0.65
C GLY A 156 -6.52 9.20 -0.08
N TRP A 157 -6.57 8.00 0.51
CA TRP A 157 -5.96 6.80 -0.08
C TRP A 157 -6.95 5.66 -0.40
N GLY A 158 -8.01 5.51 0.39
CA GLY A 158 -9.02 4.45 0.27
C GLY A 158 -10.09 4.68 -0.79
N GLY A 159 -10.20 5.90 -1.34
CA GLY A 159 -11.17 6.24 -2.39
C GLY A 159 -10.93 5.61 -3.78
N LYS A 160 -9.90 4.78 -3.96
CA LYS A 160 -9.60 4.12 -5.25
C LYS A 160 -10.13 2.69 -5.38
N ASN A 161 -10.66 2.11 -4.31
CA ASN A 161 -11.34 0.81 -4.36
C ASN A 161 -12.84 1.04 -4.25
N GLU A 162 -13.38 1.70 -5.27
CA GLU A 162 -14.80 1.66 -5.54
C GLU A 162 -15.23 0.19 -5.57
N ILE A 163 -16.11 -0.13 -4.64
CA ILE A 163 -16.77 -1.41 -4.49
C ILE A 163 -17.27 -1.78 -5.88
N ARG A 164 -16.67 -2.78 -6.55
CA ARG A 164 -17.39 -3.47 -7.61
C ARG A 164 -18.57 -4.13 -6.88
N PRO A 165 -19.81 -3.65 -7.06
CA PRO A 165 -20.92 -4.34 -6.45
C PRO A 165 -20.90 -5.77 -6.98
N VAL A 166 -21.07 -6.74 -6.07
CA VAL A 166 -21.33 -8.16 -6.39
C VAL A 166 -22.75 -8.26 -6.95
N THR A 167 -23.03 -7.48 -8.00
CA THR A 167 -24.28 -7.48 -8.77
C THR A 167 -23.93 -7.22 -10.23
N ALA A 168 -23.08 -8.10 -10.77
CA ALA A 168 -23.07 -8.40 -12.20
C ALA A 168 -23.19 -9.92 -12.38
N VAL A 169 -24.09 -10.54 -11.59
CA VAL A 169 -24.85 -11.71 -12.04
C VAL A 169 -26.16 -11.12 -12.52
N ALA A 170 -26.20 -10.72 -13.78
CA ALA A 170 -27.43 -10.41 -14.49
C ALA A 170 -27.30 -11.06 -15.87
N ASP A 171 -28.03 -12.16 -16.01
CA ASP A 171 -28.50 -12.82 -17.22
C ASP A 171 -28.06 -12.23 -18.56
N HIS A 172 -27.22 -12.99 -19.27
CA HIS A 172 -27.38 -13.08 -20.72
C HIS A 172 -28.20 -14.34 -21.05
N PRO A 173 -29.43 -14.21 -21.56
CA PRO A 173 -30.07 -15.35 -22.22
C PRO A 173 -29.26 -15.64 -23.48
N ARG A 174 -28.72 -16.86 -23.59
CA ARG A 174 -28.10 -17.36 -24.82
C ARG A 174 -29.13 -17.30 -25.97
N PRO A 175 -28.89 -16.56 -27.05
CA PRO A 175 -29.73 -16.67 -28.23
C PRO A 175 -29.20 -17.79 -29.13
N GLY A 176 -30.08 -18.74 -29.47
CA GLY A 176 -29.98 -19.49 -30.72
C GLY A 176 -29.39 -20.89 -30.61
N GLY A 177 -30.28 -21.89 -30.56
CA GLY A 177 -29.96 -23.28 -30.90
C GLY A 177 -29.57 -23.46 -32.38
N PRO A 178 -29.09 -24.66 -32.77
CA PRO A 178 -28.55 -24.90 -34.10
C PRO A 178 -29.67 -25.04 -35.13
N ARG A 179 -29.86 -24.03 -35.98
CA ARG A 179 -30.68 -24.16 -37.20
C ARG A 179 -29.94 -25.03 -38.23
N ARG A 180 -30.30 -26.32 -38.28
CA ARG A 180 -30.12 -27.18 -39.46
C ARG A 180 -31.23 -26.87 -40.49
N ARG A 181 -30.86 -26.95 -41.78
CA ARG A 181 -31.67 -26.96 -43.04
C ARG A 181 -31.72 -25.64 -43.82
N LEU A 182 -31.70 -25.61 -45.16
CA LEU A 182 -31.49 -26.58 -46.25
C LEU A 182 -31.61 -25.74 -47.54
N ALA A 183 -30.58 -25.67 -48.38
CA ALA A 183 -30.54 -25.23 -49.80
C ALA A 183 -29.08 -24.80 -50.05
N ASP A 184 -28.30 -25.38 -50.96
CA ASP A 184 -28.63 -25.55 -52.37
C ASP A 184 -28.33 -26.95 -52.92
N VAL A 185 -29.19 -27.33 -53.86
CA VAL A 185 -29.18 -28.55 -54.66
C VAL A 185 -28.62 -28.24 -56.06
N ALA A 186 -27.43 -28.82 -56.37
CA ALA A 186 -27.01 -29.50 -57.62
C ALA A 186 -27.03 -28.74 -58.98
N PRO A 187 -26.38 -29.23 -60.10
CA PRO A 187 -25.85 -30.59 -60.34
C PRO A 187 -24.51 -30.77 -61.11
N ARG A 188 -23.93 -31.98 -60.92
CA ARG A 188 -23.09 -32.86 -61.78
C ARG A 188 -22.38 -32.34 -63.05
N ARG A 189 -21.10 -32.70 -63.19
CA ARG A 189 -20.44 -33.41 -64.35
C ARG A 189 -19.03 -33.89 -63.91
N ARG A 190 -18.78 -35.20 -63.72
CA ARG A 190 -18.16 -36.20 -64.63
C ARG A 190 -16.76 -35.84 -65.18
N GLY A 191 -15.73 -36.58 -64.74
CA GLY A 191 -14.57 -36.98 -65.55
C GLY A 191 -13.18 -36.51 -65.07
N ASP A 192 -12.45 -37.38 -64.37
CA ASP A 192 -10.97 -37.48 -64.39
C ASP A 192 -10.50 -38.08 -65.75
N PRO A 193 -9.20 -38.12 -66.17
CA PRO A 193 -7.94 -37.97 -65.41
C PRO A 193 -6.75 -37.22 -66.11
N HIS A 194 -5.64 -37.08 -65.36
CA HIS A 194 -4.21 -37.06 -65.77
C HIS A 194 -3.75 -36.36 -67.06
N LEU A 195 -2.97 -35.27 -66.92
CA LEU A 195 -1.78 -34.85 -67.69
C LEU A 195 -1.14 -33.73 -66.83
N GLY A 196 0.14 -33.64 -66.45
CA GLY A 196 1.37 -34.06 -67.09
C GLY A 196 2.28 -32.83 -67.25
N GLY A 197 3.22 -32.63 -66.32
CA GLY A 197 4.53 -32.04 -66.66
C GLY A 197 4.90 -30.62 -66.19
N ARG A 198 6.11 -30.56 -65.63
CA ARG A 198 7.15 -29.50 -65.71
C ARG A 198 7.24 -28.44 -64.58
N SER A 199 8.13 -28.73 -63.63
CA SER A 199 9.18 -27.80 -63.15
C SER A 199 10.30 -27.74 -64.22
N PRO A 200 11.30 -26.81 -64.25
CA PRO A 200 11.93 -26.07 -63.13
C PRO A 200 12.22 -24.57 -63.44
N SER A 201 12.65 -23.70 -62.52
CA SER A 201 14.07 -23.46 -62.16
C SER A 201 14.28 -21.98 -61.78
N ILE A 202 15.27 -21.71 -60.90
CA ILE A 202 16.17 -20.53 -60.90
C ILE A 202 15.58 -19.17 -60.46
N THR A 203 16.20 -18.24 -59.72
CA THR A 203 17.42 -18.08 -58.91
C THR A 203 17.36 -16.61 -58.45
N ARG A 204 17.70 -16.28 -57.20
CA ARG A 204 18.62 -15.15 -56.85
C ARG A 204 18.69 -14.93 -55.35
N SER A 205 19.83 -15.37 -54.83
CA SER A 205 20.57 -14.72 -53.76
C SER A 205 20.66 -13.21 -53.98
N CYS A 206 20.49 -12.41 -52.92
CA CYS A 206 21.13 -11.11 -52.86
C CYS A 206 21.74 -10.89 -51.47
N VAL A 207 23.04 -10.65 -51.53
CA VAL A 207 23.99 -10.39 -50.47
C VAL A 207 23.88 -8.92 -50.03
N ARG A 208 23.98 -8.71 -48.71
CA ARG A 208 24.56 -7.57 -47.94
C ARG A 208 25.07 -6.32 -48.72
N PRO A 209 25.02 -5.10 -48.13
CA PRO A 209 26.12 -4.74 -47.22
C PRO A 209 25.80 -3.83 -46.02
N MET A 210 26.71 -3.95 -45.06
CA MET A 210 27.07 -3.02 -43.99
C MET A 210 27.60 -1.69 -44.56
N ALA A 211 27.23 -0.57 -43.94
CA ALA A 211 27.96 0.70 -43.91
C ALA A 211 27.42 1.50 -42.70
N GLY A 212 28.15 2.20 -41.84
CA GLY A 212 29.57 2.40 -41.52
C GLY A 212 29.54 3.20 -40.19
N MET A 213 30.40 2.93 -39.19
CA MET A 213 31.65 3.69 -38.95
C MET A 213 31.59 5.13 -39.50
N THR A 214 31.86 6.21 -38.76
CA THR A 214 32.97 6.41 -37.83
C THR A 214 32.86 7.79 -37.14
N ALA A 215 33.21 7.82 -35.85
CA ALA A 215 34.17 8.71 -35.18
C ALA A 215 34.08 10.27 -35.22
N ARG A 216 34.17 10.84 -34.01
CA ARG A 216 35.11 11.88 -33.48
C ARG A 216 34.37 12.95 -32.68
N SER A 217 34.60 13.07 -31.36
CA SER A 217 35.78 13.66 -30.69
C SER A 217 35.93 15.18 -30.92
N ARG A 218 35.61 15.98 -29.90
CA ARG A 218 36.44 17.05 -29.26
C ARG A 218 35.54 17.87 -28.33
N ILE A 219 35.80 17.90 -27.02
CA ILE A 219 36.73 18.81 -26.32
C ILE A 219 36.40 20.27 -26.59
N GLY A 220 36.06 21.03 -25.54
CA GLY A 220 36.21 22.48 -25.57
C GLY A 220 35.49 23.28 -24.50
N ARG A 221 36.17 23.40 -23.35
CA ARG A 221 36.10 24.47 -22.33
C ARG A 221 34.95 24.49 -21.34
#